data_AF-A0A2A3F4B0-F1
#
_entry.id   AF-A0A2A3F4B0-F1
#
_cell.length_a   1.000
_cell.length_b   1.000
_cell.length_c   1.000
_cell.angle_alpha   90.00
_cell.angle_beta   90.00
_cell.angle_gamma   90.00
#
_symmetry.space_group_name_H-M   'P 1'
#
loop_
_entity.id
_entity.type
_entity.pdbx_description
1 polymer ?
#
loop_
_entity_poly.entity_id
_entity_poly.type
_entity_poly.pdbx_seq_one_letter_code
_entity_poly.pdbx_strand_id
1 'polypeptide(L)'
;MVLALVSEQWRIGIKRSAIRLSNLEALVASKGLAAAEKIRDHGADQLGRLADTYAQLQAEIASLRAEEARLDDHPVSGVSGELLTATAAEARMATVAAAVTKEADEGSLKHRRVARWLKRLVPFATLLDLPVLLYFIGEVFNVDWGGVGSGDRAALGQSIVPLLTSVVFAILGTAAVAIGLHFFGRDLRGYKDRQGHPPRGKAGVVPRVYLGLSITVAIGASIVMAYRIVSDSLSAGNGITGAAILGVFFAIIVLTLNIVIFSVQYRDGSTHTDELDHHAMQLKPIRLKRHQLHQRIDQLTSQLDLLKVKAERVFATTLTKMGAPIKGADQLRLLARSYHQGCGAEAELVAPYGTSQHGLLLPLVTVDTSGLDSLLRQLQSTEESGNDAEIGEW
;
A
#
# COMPACT_ATOMS: atom_id res chain seq x y z
N MET A 1 -8.43 59.05 47.22
CA MET A 1 -7.25 58.16 47.24
C MET A 1 -6.03 58.85 47.86
N VAL A 2 -5.61 60.00 47.32
CA VAL A 2 -4.47 60.79 47.86
C VAL A 2 -4.66 61.18 49.34
N LEU A 3 -5.87 61.58 49.75
CA LEU A 3 -6.17 61.94 51.14
C LEU A 3 -6.04 60.78 52.14
N ALA A 4 -6.39 59.55 51.73
CA ALA A 4 -6.26 58.35 52.57
C ALA A 4 -4.77 58.01 52.79
N LEU A 5 -3.96 58.11 51.72
CA LEU A 5 -2.51 57.90 51.74
C LEU A 5 -1.78 58.87 52.68
N VAL A 6 -2.12 60.17 52.61
CA VAL A 6 -1.56 61.20 53.48
C VAL A 6 -1.95 60.95 54.93
N SER A 7 -3.22 60.62 55.21
CA SER A 7 -3.68 60.34 56.58
C SER A 7 -2.96 59.16 57.24
N GLU A 8 -2.64 58.13 56.46
CA GLU A 8 -1.98 56.92 56.96
C GLU A 8 -0.49 57.14 57.21
N GLN A 9 0.20 57.97 56.39
CA GLN A 9 1.59 58.35 56.68
C GLN A 9 1.73 59.21 57.93
N TRP A 10 0.82 60.18 58.12
CA TRP A 10 0.79 61.00 59.33
C TRP A 10 0.56 60.16 60.59
N ARG A 11 -0.16 59.03 60.47
CA ARG A 11 -0.42 58.11 61.57
C ARG A 11 0.76 57.21 61.94
N ILE A 12 1.67 56.92 61.01
CA ILE A 12 2.78 55.98 61.20
C ILE A 12 4.04 56.69 61.72
N GLY A 13 4.30 57.95 61.35
CA GLY A 13 5.34 58.81 61.93
C GLY A 13 6.81 58.37 61.74
N ILE A 14 7.09 57.22 61.13
CA ILE A 14 8.42 56.61 61.01
C ILE A 14 8.67 56.20 59.54
N LYS A 15 9.90 56.41 59.03
CA LYS A 15 10.32 55.91 57.71
C LYS A 15 10.17 54.38 57.66
N ARG A 16 9.27 53.87 56.82
CA ARG A 16 9.08 52.43 56.60
C ARG A 16 10.31 51.81 55.92
N SER A 17 10.59 50.53 56.21
CA SER A 17 11.64 49.81 55.49
C SER A 17 11.27 49.65 54.02
N ALA A 18 12.26 49.78 53.13
CA ALA A 18 12.09 49.63 51.68
C ALA A 18 11.61 48.22 51.25
N ILE A 19 11.70 47.26 52.18
CA ILE A 19 11.43 45.84 51.96
C ILE A 19 9.94 45.51 52.18
N ARG A 20 9.21 46.24 53.05
CA ARG A 20 7.79 45.97 53.32
C ARG A 20 6.89 46.77 52.37
N LEU A 21 6.01 46.06 51.67
CA LEU A 21 4.97 46.65 50.84
C LEU A 21 3.92 47.39 51.70
N SER A 22 3.48 48.56 51.25
CA SER A 22 2.28 49.21 51.75
C SER A 22 1.02 48.45 51.30
N ASN A 23 -0.12 48.70 51.96
CA ASN A 23 -1.40 48.05 51.64
C ASN A 23 -1.81 48.24 50.16
N LEU A 24 -1.52 49.40 49.58
CA LEU A 24 -1.78 49.69 48.17
C LEU A 24 -0.80 48.97 47.23
N GLU A 25 0.48 48.89 47.58
CA GLU A 25 1.45 48.10 46.81
C GLU A 25 1.13 46.61 46.86
N ALA A 26 0.69 46.10 48.01
CA ALA A 26 0.22 44.74 48.18
C ALA A 26 -1.04 44.45 47.36
N LEU A 27 -1.98 45.39 47.28
CA LEU A 27 -3.18 45.27 46.44
C LEU A 27 -2.86 45.28 44.94
N VAL A 28 -1.93 46.12 44.50
CA VAL A 28 -1.49 46.15 43.09
C VAL A 28 -0.72 44.87 42.75
N ALA A 29 0.13 44.39 43.66
CA ALA A 29 0.84 43.13 43.50
C ALA A 29 -0.11 41.92 43.46
N SER A 30 -1.15 41.87 44.30
CA SER A 30 -2.12 40.79 44.31
C SER A 30 -2.98 40.75 43.04
N LYS A 31 -3.35 41.91 42.48
CA LYS A 31 -3.99 41.99 41.16
C LYS A 31 -3.09 41.46 40.04
N GLY A 32 -1.78 41.70 40.13
CA GLY A 32 -0.79 41.14 39.21
C GLY A 32 -0.68 39.63 39.29
N LEU A 33 -0.59 39.12 40.52
CA LEU A 33 -0.60 37.68 40.79
C LEU A 33 -1.85 37.03 40.22
N ALA A 34 -3.04 37.55 40.53
CA ALA A 34 -4.30 36.99 40.03
C ALA A 34 -4.43 37.04 38.50
N ALA A 35 -3.90 38.10 37.85
CA ALA A 35 -3.87 38.18 36.40
C ALA A 35 -2.90 37.15 35.78
N ALA A 36 -1.71 37.00 36.37
CA ALA A 36 -0.72 36.03 35.92
C ALA A 36 -1.15 34.58 36.17
N GLU A 37 -1.83 34.28 37.28
CA GLU A 37 -2.47 32.98 37.55
C GLU A 37 -3.54 32.67 36.49
N LYS A 38 -4.41 33.62 36.17
CA LYS A 38 -5.41 33.42 35.12
C LYS A 38 -4.78 33.16 33.75
N ILE A 39 -3.68 33.83 33.43
CA ILE A 39 -2.92 33.58 32.19
C ILE A 39 -2.28 32.19 32.23
N ARG A 40 -1.68 31.81 33.35
CA ARG A 40 -1.09 30.48 33.56
C ARG A 40 -2.13 29.39 33.37
N ASP A 41 -3.28 29.48 34.04
CA ASP A 41 -4.34 28.48 33.99
C ASP A 41 -4.88 28.35 32.56
N HIS A 42 -5.06 29.47 31.85
CA HIS A 42 -5.45 29.43 30.44
C HIS A 42 -4.38 28.79 29.53
N GLY A 43 -3.09 29.05 29.79
CA GLY A 43 -1.99 28.40 29.09
C GLY A 43 -1.93 26.89 29.38
N ALA A 44 -2.16 26.50 30.64
CA ALA A 44 -2.22 25.11 31.06
C ALA A 44 -3.38 24.37 30.40
N ASP A 45 -4.57 24.97 30.30
CA ASP A 45 -5.73 24.40 29.59
C ASP A 45 -5.47 24.22 28.08
N GLN A 46 -4.70 25.14 27.47
CA GLN A 46 -4.31 25.01 26.06
C GLN A 46 -3.28 23.90 25.86
N LEU A 47 -2.26 23.84 26.72
CA LEU A 47 -1.24 22.78 26.69
C LEU A 47 -1.85 21.41 27.01
N GLY A 48 -2.76 21.31 27.96
CA GLY A 48 -3.48 20.07 28.29
C GLY A 48 -4.23 19.51 27.09
N ARG A 49 -4.98 20.34 26.36
CA ARG A 49 -5.66 19.91 25.12
C ARG A 49 -4.69 19.47 24.03
N LEU A 50 -3.55 20.13 23.89
CA LEU A 50 -2.50 19.72 22.94
C LEU A 50 -1.87 18.39 23.36
N ALA A 51 -1.63 18.16 24.65
CA ALA A 51 -1.14 16.91 25.21
C ALA A 51 -2.13 15.75 25.00
N ASP A 52 -3.43 15.98 25.22
CA ASP A 52 -4.47 14.98 24.95
C ASP A 52 -4.52 14.60 23.47
N THR A 53 -4.45 15.61 22.57
CA THR A 53 -4.43 15.39 21.13
C THR A 53 -3.18 14.61 20.70
N TYR A 54 -2.02 14.96 21.27
CA TYR A 54 -0.76 14.27 21.02
C TYR A 54 -0.82 12.80 21.45
N ALA A 55 -1.33 12.53 22.66
CA ALA A 55 -1.51 11.17 23.18
C ALA A 55 -2.48 10.34 22.30
N GLN A 56 -3.56 10.95 21.82
CA GLN A 56 -4.51 10.30 20.92
C GLN A 56 -3.85 9.91 19.58
N LEU A 57 -3.08 10.82 18.97
CA LEU A 57 -2.37 10.55 17.71
C LEU A 57 -1.29 9.47 17.89
N GLN A 58 -0.56 9.49 19.01
CA GLN A 58 0.40 8.44 19.35
C GLN A 58 -0.27 7.06 19.48
N ALA A 59 -1.44 7.00 20.14
CA ALA A 59 -2.21 5.77 20.23
C ALA A 59 -2.68 5.26 18.85
N GLU A 60 -3.07 6.18 17.95
CA GLU A 60 -3.43 5.82 16.56
C GLU A 60 -2.21 5.25 15.82
N ILE A 61 -1.04 5.89 15.89
CA ILE A 61 0.21 5.38 15.28
C ILE A 61 0.55 3.99 15.82
N ALA A 62 0.50 3.79 17.14
CA ALA A 62 0.77 2.49 17.75
C ALA A 62 -0.20 1.41 17.24
N SER A 63 -1.48 1.75 17.07
CA SER A 63 -2.48 0.83 16.52
C SER A 63 -2.22 0.48 15.05
N LEU A 64 -1.77 1.44 14.24
CA LEU A 64 -1.41 1.23 12.83
C LEU A 64 -0.16 0.36 12.69
N ARG A 65 0.87 0.58 13.52
CA ARG A 65 2.08 -0.27 13.58
C ARG A 65 1.73 -1.71 13.97
N ALA A 66 0.83 -1.89 14.94
CA ALA A 66 0.34 -3.22 15.31
C ALA A 66 -0.52 -3.86 14.19
N GLU A 67 -1.23 -3.09 13.38
CA GLU A 67 -1.89 -3.61 12.17
C GLU A 67 -0.88 -4.01 11.09
N GLU A 68 0.17 -3.22 10.91
CA GLU A 68 1.24 -3.52 9.97
C GLU A 68 1.96 -4.82 10.33
N ALA A 69 2.35 -5.00 11.60
CA ALA A 69 2.97 -6.23 12.08
C ALA A 69 2.08 -7.46 11.86
N ARG A 70 0.75 -7.31 11.91
CA ARG A 70 -0.19 -8.41 11.61
C ARG A 70 -0.28 -8.75 10.12
N LEU A 71 0.17 -7.88 9.21
CA LEU A 71 0.22 -8.20 7.78
C LEU A 71 1.26 -9.27 7.48
N ASP A 72 2.30 -9.37 8.30
CA ASP A 72 3.39 -10.33 8.13
C ASP A 72 2.93 -11.77 8.32
N ASP A 73 1.98 -11.98 9.23
CA ASP A 73 1.35 -13.27 9.52
C ASP A 73 0.13 -13.56 8.63
N HIS A 74 -0.20 -12.68 7.69
CA HIS A 74 -1.39 -12.87 6.87
C HIS A 74 -1.27 -14.15 6.02
N PRO A 75 -2.27 -15.04 6.03
CA PRO A 75 -2.20 -16.29 5.30
C PRO A 75 -2.27 -16.05 3.80
N VAL A 76 -1.31 -16.62 3.08
CA VAL A 76 -1.18 -16.60 1.62
C VAL A 76 -1.12 -18.02 1.10
N SER A 77 -1.86 -18.30 0.03
CA SER A 77 -1.81 -19.60 -0.64
C SER A 77 -0.53 -19.73 -1.48
N GLY A 78 0.27 -20.76 -1.20
CA GLY A 78 1.40 -21.16 -2.03
C GLY A 78 0.98 -21.91 -3.29
N VAL A 79 1.93 -22.11 -4.21
CA VAL A 79 1.67 -22.74 -5.53
C VAL A 79 1.14 -24.17 -5.40
N SER A 80 1.57 -24.88 -4.37
CA SER A 80 1.17 -26.27 -4.08
C SER A 80 -0.11 -26.37 -3.25
N GLY A 81 -0.78 -25.24 -2.98
CA GLY A 81 -1.97 -25.19 -2.12
C GLY A 81 -1.66 -25.16 -0.61
N GLU A 82 -0.39 -25.10 -0.24
CA GLU A 82 0.04 -24.89 1.15
C GLU A 82 -0.31 -23.46 1.63
N LEU A 83 -0.56 -23.29 2.93
CA LEU A 83 -0.78 -21.98 3.54
C LEU A 83 0.55 -21.48 4.12
N LEU A 84 1.02 -20.34 3.63
CA LEU A 84 2.24 -19.67 4.08
C LEU A 84 1.86 -18.34 4.72
N THR A 85 2.68 -17.82 5.64
CA THR A 85 2.58 -16.42 6.07
C THR A 85 3.07 -15.50 4.95
N ALA A 86 2.68 -14.22 4.97
CA ALA A 86 3.13 -13.25 3.99
C ALA A 86 4.65 -13.12 4.00
N THR A 87 5.28 -13.09 5.18
CA THR A 87 6.75 -13.08 5.33
C THR A 87 7.41 -14.31 4.72
N ALA A 88 6.88 -15.51 4.97
CA ALA A 88 7.41 -16.75 4.38
C ALA A 88 7.26 -16.75 2.85
N ALA A 89 6.13 -16.24 2.33
CA ALA A 89 5.91 -16.09 0.90
C ALA A 89 6.86 -15.04 0.27
N GLU A 90 7.14 -13.92 0.94
CA GLU A 90 8.13 -12.92 0.50
C GLU A 90 9.54 -13.50 0.47
N ALA A 91 9.95 -14.20 1.53
CA ALA A 91 11.25 -14.88 1.60
C ALA A 91 11.38 -15.93 0.49
N ARG A 92 10.37 -16.75 0.29
CA ARG A 92 10.35 -17.75 -0.78
C ARG A 92 10.42 -17.10 -2.16
N MET A 93 9.62 -16.06 -2.42
CA MET A 93 9.68 -15.31 -3.67
C MET A 93 11.08 -14.71 -3.91
N ALA A 94 11.74 -14.19 -2.87
CA ALA A 94 13.10 -13.66 -2.97
C ALA A 94 14.12 -14.76 -3.30
N THR A 95 14.04 -15.93 -2.66
CA THR A 95 14.93 -17.07 -2.96
C THR A 95 14.77 -17.57 -4.40
N VAL A 96 13.53 -17.69 -4.89
CA VAL A 96 13.24 -18.12 -6.26
C VAL A 96 13.70 -17.05 -7.26
N ALA A 97 13.50 -15.76 -6.96
CA ALA A 97 13.95 -14.66 -7.80
C ALA A 97 15.48 -14.63 -7.90
N ALA A 98 16.18 -14.85 -6.79
CA ALA A 98 17.63 -14.93 -6.78
C ALA A 98 18.14 -16.14 -7.60
N ALA A 99 17.50 -17.30 -7.46
CA ALA A 99 17.85 -18.49 -8.25
C ALA A 99 17.64 -18.28 -9.76
N VAL A 100 16.50 -17.70 -10.16
CA VAL A 100 16.19 -17.37 -11.56
C VAL A 100 17.19 -16.34 -12.11
N THR A 101 17.53 -15.32 -11.34
CA THR A 101 18.49 -14.28 -11.74
C THR A 101 19.89 -14.88 -11.89
N LYS A 102 20.33 -15.70 -10.94
CA LYS A 102 21.61 -16.42 -11.03
C LYS A 102 21.68 -17.33 -12.26
N GLU A 103 20.64 -18.13 -12.51
CA GLU A 103 20.61 -18.98 -13.71
C GLU A 103 20.62 -18.13 -15.00
N ALA A 104 19.91 -16.99 -15.02
CA ALA A 104 19.91 -16.08 -16.16
C ALA A 104 21.28 -15.42 -16.39
N ASP A 105 21.99 -15.03 -15.34
CA ASP A 105 23.35 -14.47 -15.39
C ASP A 105 24.36 -15.51 -15.89
N GLU A 106 24.14 -16.80 -15.59
CA GLU A 106 24.87 -17.93 -16.17
C GLU A 106 24.50 -18.21 -17.65
N GLY A 107 23.60 -17.40 -18.25
CA GLY A 107 23.17 -17.52 -19.64
C GLY A 107 22.05 -18.54 -19.88
N SER A 108 21.36 -19.00 -18.83
CA SER A 108 20.24 -19.95 -18.95
C SER A 108 19.06 -19.34 -19.70
N LEU A 109 18.57 -20.03 -20.73
CA LEU A 109 17.37 -19.64 -21.48
C LEU A 109 16.08 -20.25 -20.89
N LYS A 110 16.21 -21.08 -19.86
CA LYS A 110 15.11 -21.83 -19.22
C LYS A 110 13.95 -20.94 -18.76
N HIS A 111 14.27 -19.76 -18.22
CA HIS A 111 13.30 -18.83 -17.62
C HIS A 111 12.76 -17.80 -18.60
N ARG A 112 13.21 -17.81 -19.86
CA ARG A 112 12.80 -16.80 -20.85
C ARG A 112 11.31 -16.90 -21.11
N ARG A 113 10.60 -15.80 -20.94
CA ARG A 113 9.16 -15.73 -21.21
C ARG A 113 8.87 -15.41 -22.67
N VAL A 114 7.72 -15.89 -23.12
CA VAL A 114 7.19 -15.54 -24.45
C VAL A 114 6.49 -14.18 -24.37
N ALA A 115 6.56 -13.42 -25.46
CA ALA A 115 5.90 -12.12 -25.55
C ALA A 115 4.38 -12.23 -25.29
N ARG A 116 3.82 -11.29 -24.53
CA ARG A 116 2.40 -11.30 -24.12
C ARG A 116 1.43 -11.34 -25.29
N TRP A 117 1.76 -10.71 -26.42
CA TRP A 117 0.91 -10.71 -27.62
C TRP A 117 0.77 -12.11 -28.22
N LEU A 118 1.84 -12.91 -28.21
CA LEU A 118 1.83 -14.26 -28.74
C LEU A 118 0.96 -15.20 -27.87
N LYS A 119 0.98 -14.99 -26.53
CA LYS A 119 0.06 -15.68 -25.62
C LYS A 119 -1.40 -15.34 -25.88
N ARG A 120 -1.69 -14.08 -26.20
CA ARG A 120 -3.06 -13.63 -26.53
C ARG A 120 -3.59 -14.24 -27.81
N LEU A 121 -2.72 -14.59 -28.77
CA LEU A 121 -3.13 -15.21 -30.04
C LEU A 121 -3.53 -16.70 -29.91
N VAL A 122 -3.03 -17.41 -28.90
CA VAL A 122 -3.33 -18.82 -28.66
C VAL A 122 -4.84 -19.12 -28.60
N PRO A 123 -5.66 -18.44 -27.78
CA PRO A 123 -7.10 -18.69 -27.76
C PRO A 123 -7.80 -18.35 -29.08
N PHE A 124 -7.34 -17.34 -29.83
CA PHE A 124 -7.90 -17.01 -31.14
C PHE A 124 -7.62 -18.09 -32.18
N ALA A 125 -6.42 -18.68 -32.15
CA ALA A 125 -6.07 -19.80 -33.02
C ALA A 125 -6.98 -21.01 -32.77
N THR A 126 -7.27 -21.32 -31.50
CA THR A 126 -8.23 -22.36 -31.12
C THR A 126 -9.65 -22.03 -31.58
N LEU A 127 -10.09 -20.78 -31.44
CA LEU A 127 -11.43 -20.36 -31.84
C LEU A 127 -11.66 -20.44 -33.35
N LEU A 128 -10.61 -20.26 -34.15
CA LEU A 128 -10.68 -20.32 -35.61
C LEU A 128 -10.98 -21.74 -36.13
N ASP A 129 -10.58 -22.78 -35.40
CA ASP A 129 -10.86 -24.18 -35.75
C ASP A 129 -12.30 -24.62 -35.39
N LEU A 130 -12.94 -23.92 -34.45
CA LEU A 130 -14.27 -24.30 -33.97
C LEU A 130 -15.37 -24.30 -35.06
N PRO A 131 -15.54 -23.24 -35.89
CA PRO A 131 -16.55 -23.23 -36.96
C PRO A 131 -16.30 -24.32 -38.00
N VAL A 132 -15.02 -24.57 -38.26
CA VAL A 132 -14.58 -25.65 -39.12
C VAL A 132 -15.06 -26.97 -38.48
N LEU A 133 -14.56 -27.35 -37.32
CA LEU A 133 -14.93 -28.61 -36.66
C LEU A 133 -16.45 -28.78 -36.50
N LEU A 134 -17.17 -27.70 -36.16
CA LEU A 134 -18.64 -27.67 -36.08
C LEU A 134 -19.32 -28.13 -37.36
N TYR A 135 -18.91 -27.57 -38.50
CA TYR A 135 -19.51 -27.92 -39.78
C TYR A 135 -19.24 -29.39 -40.14
N PHE A 136 -18.05 -29.92 -39.87
CA PHE A 136 -17.72 -31.33 -40.12
C PHE A 136 -18.59 -32.27 -39.28
N ILE A 137 -18.67 -32.00 -37.98
CA ILE A 137 -19.47 -32.83 -37.10
C ILE A 137 -20.95 -32.72 -37.47
N GLY A 138 -21.38 -31.54 -37.94
CA GLY A 138 -22.69 -31.36 -38.56
C GLY A 138 -22.92 -32.26 -39.76
N GLU A 139 -21.98 -32.35 -40.69
CA GLU A 139 -22.07 -33.27 -41.82
C GLU A 139 -22.11 -34.75 -41.37
N VAL A 140 -21.28 -35.13 -40.39
CA VAL A 140 -21.27 -36.50 -39.81
C VAL A 140 -22.60 -36.86 -39.17
N PHE A 141 -23.26 -35.90 -38.50
CA PHE A 141 -24.60 -36.10 -37.95
C PHE A 141 -25.73 -35.79 -38.96
N ASN A 142 -25.38 -35.54 -40.22
CA ASN A 142 -26.32 -35.27 -41.31
C ASN A 142 -27.24 -34.06 -41.04
N VAL A 143 -26.66 -32.97 -40.55
CA VAL A 143 -27.33 -31.67 -40.35
C VAL A 143 -27.66 -31.07 -41.71
N ASP A 144 -28.94 -30.78 -41.95
CA ASP A 144 -29.36 -30.06 -43.15
C ASP A 144 -29.09 -28.56 -43.01
N TRP A 145 -27.87 -28.15 -43.38
CA TRP A 145 -27.46 -26.74 -43.38
C TRP A 145 -28.30 -25.87 -44.34
N GLY A 146 -28.85 -26.45 -45.42
CA GLY A 146 -29.68 -25.73 -46.39
C GLY A 146 -31.09 -25.45 -45.84
N GLY A 147 -31.68 -26.42 -45.16
CA GLY A 147 -32.94 -26.28 -44.44
C GLY A 147 -32.85 -25.31 -43.26
N VAL A 148 -31.73 -25.34 -42.52
CA VAL A 148 -31.46 -24.39 -41.43
C VAL A 148 -31.32 -22.96 -41.96
N GLY A 149 -30.60 -22.75 -43.07
CA GLY A 149 -30.38 -21.42 -43.65
C GLY A 149 -31.62 -20.80 -44.31
N SER A 150 -32.51 -21.61 -44.86
CA SER A 150 -33.75 -21.17 -45.53
C SER A 150 -34.92 -20.92 -44.58
N GLY A 151 -34.79 -21.30 -43.30
CA GLY A 151 -35.82 -21.08 -42.28
C GLY A 151 -37.02 -22.03 -42.37
N ASP A 152 -36.90 -23.16 -43.07
CA ASP A 152 -37.97 -24.14 -43.17
C ASP A 152 -38.18 -24.85 -41.81
N ARG A 153 -39.36 -24.67 -41.22
CA ARG A 153 -39.71 -25.21 -39.90
C ARG A 153 -39.72 -26.74 -39.86
N ALA A 154 -39.99 -27.40 -40.98
CA ALA A 154 -39.99 -28.85 -41.08
C ALA A 154 -38.55 -29.41 -41.05
N ALA A 155 -37.65 -28.80 -41.83
CA ALA A 155 -36.23 -29.15 -41.85
C ALA A 155 -35.50 -28.79 -40.55
N LEU A 156 -35.88 -27.67 -39.91
CA LEU A 156 -35.38 -27.26 -38.60
C LEU A 156 -35.71 -28.28 -37.51
N GLY A 157 -36.92 -28.84 -37.50
CA GLY A 157 -37.34 -29.82 -36.49
C GLY A 157 -36.53 -31.12 -36.53
N GLN A 158 -36.11 -31.56 -37.71
CA GLN A 158 -35.32 -32.78 -37.90
C GLN A 158 -33.81 -32.54 -37.68
N SER A 159 -33.33 -31.35 -38.01
CA SER A 159 -31.89 -31.00 -37.92
C SER A 159 -31.45 -30.46 -36.57
N ILE A 160 -32.36 -30.09 -35.68
CA ILE A 160 -31.99 -29.43 -34.40
C ILE A 160 -31.19 -30.33 -33.46
N VAL A 161 -31.55 -31.61 -33.35
CA VAL A 161 -30.86 -32.57 -32.48
C VAL A 161 -29.46 -32.91 -33.04
N PRO A 162 -29.32 -33.25 -34.34
CA PRO A 162 -28.02 -33.33 -35.01
C PRO A 162 -27.17 -32.06 -34.88
N LEU A 163 -27.76 -30.88 -35.01
CA LEU A 163 -27.04 -29.61 -34.92
C LEU A 163 -26.51 -29.38 -33.49
N LEU A 164 -27.36 -29.58 -32.48
CA LEU A 164 -26.95 -29.43 -31.08
C LEU A 164 -25.87 -30.43 -30.68
N THR A 165 -26.02 -31.69 -31.08
CA THR A 165 -24.99 -32.72 -30.85
C THR A 165 -23.68 -32.33 -31.54
N SER A 166 -23.75 -31.79 -32.76
CA SER A 166 -22.57 -31.30 -33.48
C SER A 166 -21.87 -30.14 -32.79
N VAL A 167 -22.63 -29.18 -32.26
CA VAL A 167 -22.10 -28.07 -31.46
C VAL A 167 -21.37 -28.59 -30.23
N VAL A 168 -21.99 -29.52 -29.48
CA VAL A 168 -21.37 -30.08 -28.28
C VAL A 168 -20.07 -30.81 -28.60
N PHE A 169 -20.09 -31.70 -29.61
CA PHE A 169 -18.90 -32.46 -29.98
C PHE A 169 -17.80 -31.57 -30.60
N ALA A 170 -18.15 -30.49 -31.30
CA ALA A 170 -17.17 -29.54 -31.82
C ALA A 170 -16.50 -28.74 -30.71
N ILE A 171 -17.28 -28.27 -29.73
CA ILE A 171 -16.73 -27.59 -28.56
C ILE A 171 -15.84 -28.56 -27.78
N LEU A 172 -16.28 -29.79 -27.53
CA LEU A 172 -15.51 -30.80 -26.81
C LEU A 172 -14.23 -31.19 -27.54
N GLY A 173 -14.28 -31.40 -28.86
CA GLY A 173 -13.11 -31.74 -29.67
C GLY A 173 -12.08 -30.63 -29.68
N THR A 174 -12.53 -29.39 -29.93
CA THR A 174 -11.68 -28.20 -29.91
C THR A 174 -11.07 -27.99 -28.52
N ALA A 175 -11.87 -28.11 -27.47
CA ALA A 175 -11.42 -27.97 -26.09
C ALA A 175 -10.45 -29.09 -25.70
N ALA A 176 -10.69 -30.34 -26.08
CA ALA A 176 -9.81 -31.47 -25.78
C ALA A 176 -8.43 -31.30 -26.41
N VAL A 177 -8.36 -30.88 -27.67
CA VAL A 177 -7.09 -30.59 -28.35
C VAL A 177 -6.38 -29.40 -27.69
N ALA A 178 -7.09 -28.29 -27.47
CA ALA A 178 -6.50 -27.09 -26.89
C ALA A 178 -6.03 -27.29 -25.44
N ILE A 179 -6.86 -27.88 -24.58
CA ILE A 179 -6.53 -28.21 -23.19
C ILE A 179 -5.41 -29.25 -23.16
N GLY A 180 -5.45 -30.27 -24.02
CA GLY A 180 -4.40 -31.28 -24.13
C GLY A 180 -3.04 -30.66 -24.48
N LEU A 181 -2.95 -29.90 -25.57
CA LEU A 181 -1.71 -29.22 -25.97
C LEU A 181 -1.24 -28.23 -24.92
N HIS A 182 -2.16 -27.50 -24.29
CA HIS A 182 -1.84 -26.58 -23.20
C HIS A 182 -1.25 -27.32 -22.00
N PHE A 183 -1.86 -28.45 -21.60
CA PHE A 183 -1.41 -29.28 -20.49
C PHE A 183 -0.02 -29.85 -20.77
N PHE A 184 0.19 -30.47 -21.94
CA PHE A 184 1.50 -31.02 -22.30
C PHE A 184 2.58 -29.96 -22.39
N GLY A 185 2.29 -28.81 -23.01
CA GLY A 185 3.22 -27.70 -23.10
C GLY A 185 3.62 -27.17 -21.71
N ARG A 186 2.66 -27.05 -20.79
CA ARG A 186 2.91 -26.59 -19.42
C ARG A 186 3.72 -27.60 -18.60
N ASP A 187 3.36 -28.88 -18.65
CA ASP A 187 4.05 -29.93 -17.89
C ASP A 187 5.50 -30.10 -18.35
N LEU A 188 5.73 -29.99 -19.67
CA LEU A 188 7.06 -30.02 -20.26
C LEU A 188 7.98 -28.88 -19.81
N ARG A 189 7.44 -27.75 -19.31
CA ARG A 189 8.26 -26.65 -18.76
C ARG A 189 9.11 -27.10 -17.58
N GLY A 190 8.59 -28.03 -16.77
CA GLY A 190 9.29 -28.53 -15.59
C GLY A 190 10.57 -29.29 -15.92
N TYR A 191 10.69 -29.79 -17.15
CA TYR A 191 11.81 -30.62 -17.59
C TYR A 191 12.88 -29.87 -18.40
N LYS A 192 12.75 -28.55 -18.59
CA LYS A 192 13.71 -27.77 -19.38
C LYS A 192 15.12 -27.83 -18.79
N ASP A 193 16.10 -28.09 -19.65
CA ASP A 193 17.51 -27.89 -19.35
C ASP A 193 17.89 -26.39 -19.37
N ARG A 194 19.15 -26.08 -19.09
CA ARG A 194 19.69 -24.70 -19.11
C ARG A 194 19.54 -24.00 -20.46
N GLN A 195 19.50 -24.77 -21.56
CA GLN A 195 19.35 -24.23 -22.91
C GLN A 195 17.87 -24.06 -23.29
N GLY A 196 16.93 -24.49 -22.43
CA GLY A 196 15.49 -24.44 -22.70
C GLY A 196 15.00 -25.58 -23.58
N HIS A 197 15.77 -26.67 -23.68
CA HIS A 197 15.43 -27.88 -24.41
C HIS A 197 14.98 -29.02 -23.46
N PRO A 198 14.29 -30.05 -23.98
CA PRO A 198 14.01 -31.24 -23.19
C PRO A 198 15.32 -31.95 -22.78
N PRO A 199 15.39 -32.53 -21.58
CA PRO A 199 16.62 -33.08 -21.05
C PRO A 199 17.03 -34.33 -21.83
N ARG A 200 18.35 -34.52 -22.04
CA ARG A 200 18.90 -35.70 -22.71
C ARG A 200 19.06 -36.87 -21.73
N GLY A 201 19.08 -38.10 -22.25
CA GLY A 201 19.28 -39.32 -21.44
C GLY A 201 17.99 -39.89 -20.82
N LYS A 202 18.15 -40.67 -19.73
CA LYS A 202 17.03 -41.38 -19.06
C LYS A 202 15.99 -40.43 -18.44
N ALA A 203 16.41 -39.25 -18.00
CA ALA A 203 15.51 -38.19 -17.52
C ALA A 203 14.62 -37.58 -18.63
N GLY A 204 14.97 -37.82 -19.90
CA GLY A 204 14.22 -37.32 -21.07
C GLY A 204 13.09 -38.22 -21.55
N VAL A 205 12.87 -39.40 -20.96
CA VAL A 205 11.85 -40.34 -21.44
C VAL A 205 10.44 -39.76 -21.31
N VAL A 206 10.07 -39.27 -20.12
CA VAL A 206 8.76 -38.67 -19.87
C VAL A 206 8.51 -37.44 -20.77
N PRO A 207 9.43 -36.47 -20.88
CA PRO A 207 9.30 -35.37 -21.84
C PRO A 207 9.11 -35.83 -23.29
N ARG A 208 9.80 -36.87 -23.74
CA ARG A 208 9.64 -37.39 -25.11
C ARG A 208 8.29 -38.05 -25.32
N VAL A 209 7.73 -38.72 -24.31
CA VAL A 209 6.38 -39.29 -24.37
C VAL A 209 5.35 -38.18 -24.53
N TYR A 210 5.43 -37.12 -23.71
CA TYR A 210 4.52 -35.97 -23.83
C TYR A 210 4.69 -35.22 -25.17
N LEU A 211 5.93 -35.04 -25.63
CA LEU A 211 6.20 -34.48 -26.94
C LEU A 211 5.61 -35.36 -28.05
N GLY A 212 5.83 -36.67 -28.01
CA GLY A 212 5.29 -37.62 -28.96
C GLY A 212 3.76 -37.58 -28.98
N LEU A 213 3.11 -37.56 -27.82
CA LEU A 213 1.66 -37.48 -27.72
C LEU A 213 1.13 -36.14 -28.25
N SER A 214 1.81 -35.03 -28.00
CA SER A 214 1.46 -33.73 -28.59
C SER A 214 1.57 -33.72 -30.13
N ILE A 215 2.60 -34.36 -30.67
CA ILE A 215 2.79 -34.53 -32.11
C ILE A 215 1.68 -35.41 -32.69
N THR A 216 1.34 -36.52 -32.03
CA THR A 216 0.26 -37.41 -32.44
C THR A 216 -1.08 -36.69 -32.48
N VAL A 217 -1.40 -35.88 -31.45
CA VAL A 217 -2.64 -35.08 -31.43
C VAL A 217 -2.65 -34.05 -32.56
N ALA A 218 -1.54 -33.34 -32.78
CA ALA A 218 -1.43 -32.33 -33.84
C ALA A 218 -1.55 -32.96 -35.24
N ILE A 219 -0.89 -34.08 -35.49
CA ILE A 219 -0.99 -34.84 -36.75
C ILE A 219 -2.41 -35.38 -36.92
N GLY A 220 -3.01 -35.96 -35.88
CA GLY A 220 -4.38 -36.47 -35.92
C GLY A 220 -5.38 -35.39 -36.31
N ALA A 221 -5.31 -34.21 -35.66
CA ALA A 221 -6.15 -33.07 -36.02
C ALA A 221 -5.93 -32.62 -37.48
N SER A 222 -4.67 -32.60 -37.94
CA SER A 222 -4.33 -32.21 -39.31
C SER A 222 -4.85 -33.19 -40.36
N ILE A 223 -4.81 -34.50 -40.08
CA ILE A 223 -5.35 -35.55 -40.96
C ILE A 223 -6.87 -35.42 -41.06
N VAL A 224 -7.55 -35.23 -39.93
CA VAL A 224 -9.01 -35.03 -39.89
C VAL A 224 -9.40 -33.80 -40.71
N MET A 225 -8.67 -32.70 -40.58
CA MET A 225 -8.89 -31.50 -41.38
C MET A 225 -8.65 -31.75 -42.88
N ALA A 226 -7.58 -32.45 -43.23
CA ALA A 226 -7.24 -32.79 -44.62
C ALA A 226 -8.36 -33.59 -45.29
N TYR A 227 -8.77 -34.68 -44.62
CA TYR A 227 -9.84 -35.56 -45.08
C TYR A 227 -11.12 -34.78 -45.34
N ARG A 228 -11.47 -33.89 -44.43
CA ARG A 228 -12.68 -33.09 -44.53
C ARG A 228 -12.64 -32.11 -45.70
N ILE A 229 -11.57 -31.35 -45.87
CA ILE A 229 -11.43 -30.43 -47.01
C ILE A 229 -11.45 -31.19 -48.35
N VAL A 230 -10.89 -32.41 -48.40
CA VAL A 230 -10.99 -33.27 -49.58
C VAL A 230 -12.44 -33.69 -49.83
N SER A 231 -13.17 -34.14 -48.80
CA SER A 231 -14.58 -34.53 -48.89
C SER A 231 -15.47 -33.38 -49.40
N ASP A 232 -15.34 -32.20 -48.79
CA ASP A 232 -16.08 -30.98 -49.16
C ASP A 232 -15.75 -30.53 -50.59
N SER A 233 -14.48 -30.63 -50.99
CA SER A 233 -14.06 -30.23 -52.33
C SER A 233 -14.58 -31.19 -53.40
N LEU A 234 -14.59 -32.50 -53.11
CA LEU A 234 -15.15 -33.52 -54.00
C LEU A 234 -16.67 -33.39 -54.13
N SER A 235 -17.38 -33.13 -53.03
CA SER A 235 -18.84 -32.95 -53.06
C SER A 235 -19.27 -31.69 -53.83
N ALA A 236 -18.43 -30.65 -53.82
CA ALA A 236 -18.59 -29.45 -54.64
C ALA A 236 -18.26 -29.67 -56.14
N GLY A 237 -17.92 -30.88 -56.56
CA GLY A 237 -17.63 -31.22 -57.96
C GLY A 237 -16.22 -30.84 -58.42
N ASN A 238 -15.30 -30.53 -57.51
CA ASN A 238 -13.91 -30.30 -57.88
C ASN A 238 -13.21 -31.62 -58.26
N GLY A 239 -12.23 -31.55 -59.16
CA GLY A 239 -11.42 -32.71 -59.51
C GLY A 239 -10.62 -33.23 -58.31
N ILE A 240 -10.43 -34.56 -58.24
CA ILE A 240 -9.72 -35.26 -57.15
C ILE A 240 -8.36 -34.63 -56.82
N THR A 241 -7.61 -34.22 -57.85
CA THR A 241 -6.31 -33.56 -57.68
C THR A 241 -6.41 -32.23 -56.95
N GLY A 242 -7.41 -31.40 -57.27
CA GLY A 242 -7.60 -30.11 -56.63
C GLY A 242 -8.04 -30.24 -55.17
N ALA A 243 -8.95 -31.17 -54.90
CA ALA A 243 -9.39 -31.52 -53.55
C ALA A 243 -8.22 -31.98 -52.67
N ALA A 244 -7.37 -32.87 -53.19
CA ALA A 244 -6.20 -33.37 -52.49
C ALA A 244 -5.20 -32.26 -52.14
N ILE A 245 -4.89 -31.37 -53.09
CA ILE A 245 -3.96 -30.25 -52.86
C ILE A 245 -4.50 -29.32 -51.77
N LEU A 246 -5.79 -28.98 -51.83
CA LEU A 246 -6.43 -28.11 -50.84
C LEU A 246 -6.41 -28.75 -49.45
N GLY A 247 -6.72 -30.06 -49.38
CA GLY A 247 -6.68 -30.81 -48.12
C GLY A 247 -5.30 -30.82 -47.47
N VAL A 248 -4.25 -31.10 -48.25
CA VAL A 248 -2.86 -31.07 -47.76
C VAL A 248 -2.47 -29.68 -47.28
N PHE A 249 -2.84 -28.63 -48.03
CA PHE A 249 -2.54 -27.24 -47.64
C PHE A 249 -3.14 -26.88 -46.27
N PHE A 250 -4.42 -27.16 -46.06
CA PHE A 250 -5.07 -26.90 -44.77
C PHE A 250 -4.52 -27.78 -43.64
N ALA A 251 -4.15 -29.03 -43.93
CA ALA A 251 -3.50 -29.90 -42.95
C ALA A 251 -2.20 -29.29 -42.42
N ILE A 252 -1.37 -28.72 -43.32
CA ILE A 252 -0.12 -28.06 -42.95
C ILE A 252 -0.38 -26.81 -42.09
N ILE A 253 -1.42 -26.03 -42.42
CA ILE A 253 -1.80 -24.85 -41.62
C ILE A 253 -2.21 -25.29 -40.21
N VAL A 254 -3.10 -26.27 -40.07
CA VAL A 254 -3.55 -26.78 -38.77
C VAL A 254 -2.39 -27.36 -37.97
N LEU A 255 -1.50 -28.13 -38.61
CA LEU A 255 -0.29 -28.64 -37.97
C LEU A 255 0.58 -27.50 -37.44
N THR A 256 0.79 -26.47 -38.24
CA THR A 256 1.61 -25.29 -37.89
C THR A 256 1.00 -24.53 -36.71
N LEU A 257 -0.32 -24.29 -36.73
CA LEU A 257 -1.02 -23.63 -35.62
C LEU A 257 -0.90 -24.42 -34.32
N ASN A 258 -1.09 -25.74 -34.37
CA ASN A 258 -0.92 -26.62 -33.22
C ASN A 258 0.52 -26.59 -32.68
N ILE A 259 1.52 -26.62 -33.57
CA ILE A 259 2.94 -26.48 -33.19
C ILE A 259 3.21 -25.12 -32.54
N VAL A 260 2.60 -24.03 -33.04
CA VAL A 260 2.72 -22.69 -32.45
C VAL A 260 2.09 -22.65 -31.06
N ILE A 261 0.87 -23.17 -30.89
CA ILE A 261 0.19 -23.24 -29.59
C ILE A 261 1.05 -23.99 -28.59
N PHE A 262 1.53 -25.18 -28.98
CA PHE A 262 2.43 -25.98 -28.17
C PHE A 262 3.74 -25.24 -27.86
N SER A 263 4.37 -24.61 -28.85
CA SER A 263 5.63 -23.89 -28.67
C SER A 263 5.48 -22.66 -27.77
N VAL A 264 4.39 -21.91 -27.89
CA VAL A 264 4.10 -20.77 -27.01
C VAL A 264 3.99 -21.26 -25.58
N GLN A 265 3.25 -22.35 -25.35
CA GLN A 265 3.08 -22.88 -24.01
C GLN A 265 4.35 -23.53 -23.48
N TYR A 266 5.08 -24.30 -24.28
CA TYR A 266 6.34 -24.89 -23.86
C TYR A 266 7.39 -23.82 -23.55
N ARG A 267 7.56 -22.81 -24.41
CA ARG A 267 8.65 -21.82 -24.27
C ARG A 267 8.39 -20.79 -23.18
N ASP A 268 7.16 -20.66 -22.72
CA ASP A 268 6.79 -19.62 -21.78
C ASP A 268 7.26 -19.90 -20.35
N GLY A 269 8.46 -19.41 -20.02
CA GLY A 269 8.98 -19.45 -18.65
C GLY A 269 9.24 -20.86 -18.11
N SER A 270 9.46 -20.95 -16.82
CA SER A 270 9.62 -22.19 -16.08
C SER A 270 8.65 -22.24 -14.90
N THR A 271 8.59 -23.39 -14.21
CA THR A 271 7.84 -23.54 -12.96
C THR A 271 8.22 -22.46 -11.92
N HIS A 272 9.52 -22.15 -11.79
CA HIS A 272 9.97 -21.04 -10.93
C HIS A 272 9.42 -19.67 -11.33
N THR A 273 9.28 -19.38 -12.63
CA THR A 273 8.70 -18.09 -13.03
C THR A 273 7.20 -18.03 -12.80
N ASP A 274 6.50 -19.18 -12.86
CA ASP A 274 5.08 -19.27 -12.53
C ASP A 274 4.87 -19.12 -11.02
N GLU A 275 5.77 -19.69 -10.21
CA GLU A 275 5.81 -19.51 -8.75
C GLU A 275 6.02 -18.04 -8.36
N LEU A 276 6.93 -17.34 -9.03
CA LEU A 276 7.11 -15.90 -8.84
C LEU A 276 5.84 -15.10 -9.19
N ASP A 277 5.19 -15.40 -10.30
CA ASP A 277 3.95 -14.72 -10.70
C ASP A 277 2.82 -14.96 -9.69
N HIS A 278 2.69 -16.20 -9.20
CA HIS A 278 1.70 -16.58 -8.20
C HIS A 278 1.91 -15.83 -6.89
N HIS A 279 3.12 -15.88 -6.33
CA HIS A 279 3.44 -15.16 -5.10
C HIS A 279 3.32 -13.64 -5.29
N ALA A 280 3.77 -13.08 -6.41
CA ALA A 280 3.62 -11.66 -6.69
C ALA A 280 2.14 -11.22 -6.75
N MET A 281 1.26 -12.05 -7.33
CA MET A 281 -0.17 -11.77 -7.38
C MET A 281 -0.81 -11.80 -5.99
N GLN A 282 -0.45 -12.78 -5.16
CA GLN A 282 -0.98 -12.93 -3.80
C GLN A 282 -0.46 -11.85 -2.84
N LEU A 283 0.82 -11.46 -2.96
CA LEU A 283 1.46 -10.46 -2.10
C LEU A 283 1.09 -9.02 -2.49
N LYS A 284 0.62 -8.78 -3.73
CA LYS A 284 0.24 -7.46 -4.22
C LYS A 284 -0.73 -6.70 -3.29
N PRO A 285 -1.89 -7.25 -2.88
CA PRO A 285 -2.80 -6.55 -1.96
C PRO A 285 -2.16 -6.23 -0.61
N ILE A 286 -1.34 -7.15 -0.06
CA ILE A 286 -0.66 -6.96 1.22
C ILE A 286 0.35 -5.81 1.12
N ARG A 287 1.14 -5.76 0.04
CA ARG A 287 2.09 -4.67 -0.22
C ARG A 287 1.41 -3.32 -0.41
N LEU A 288 0.26 -3.29 -1.10
CA LEU A 288 -0.53 -2.07 -1.24
C LEU A 288 -1.04 -1.59 0.12
N LYS A 289 -1.52 -2.51 0.97
CA LYS A 289 -1.99 -2.18 2.31
C LYS A 289 -0.84 -1.71 3.22
N ARG A 290 0.31 -2.37 3.20
CA ARG A 290 1.53 -1.93 3.92
C ARG A 290 1.93 -0.52 3.51
N HIS A 291 1.95 -0.24 2.20
CA HIS A 291 2.27 1.10 1.70
C HIS A 291 1.26 2.17 2.16
N GLN A 292 -0.04 1.84 2.21
CA GLN A 292 -1.07 2.75 2.74
C GLN A 292 -0.90 3.01 4.24
N LEU A 293 -0.58 1.98 5.03
CA LEU A 293 -0.32 2.12 6.47
C LEU A 293 0.91 3.01 6.72
N HIS A 294 2.01 2.77 6.01
CA HIS A 294 3.20 3.63 6.07
C HIS A 294 2.88 5.10 5.76
N GLN A 295 2.20 5.36 4.64
CA GLN A 295 1.80 6.73 4.29
C GLN A 295 0.94 7.38 5.40
N ARG A 296 0.09 6.60 6.07
CA ARG A 296 -0.74 7.11 7.15
C ARG A 296 0.07 7.40 8.40
N ILE A 297 0.99 6.51 8.78
CA ILE A 297 1.92 6.72 9.89
C ILE A 297 2.74 7.98 9.64
N ASP A 298 3.34 8.14 8.45
CA ASP A 298 4.14 9.33 8.10
C ASP A 298 3.32 10.62 8.21
N GLN A 299 2.07 10.61 7.75
CA GLN A 299 1.16 11.74 7.89
C GLN A 299 0.89 12.09 9.36
N LEU A 300 0.63 11.09 10.22
CA LEU A 300 0.37 11.32 11.64
C LEU A 300 1.62 11.80 12.38
N THR A 301 2.79 11.24 12.08
CA THR A 301 4.08 11.69 12.63
C THR A 301 4.33 13.16 12.29
N SER A 302 4.07 13.58 11.05
CA SER A 302 4.19 15.00 10.67
C SER A 302 3.23 15.93 11.44
N GLN A 303 2.06 15.42 11.84
CA GLN A 303 1.10 16.18 12.66
C GLN A 303 1.58 16.29 14.11
N LEU A 304 2.22 15.26 14.66
CA LEU A 304 2.83 15.30 15.99
C LEU A 304 3.92 16.39 16.07
N ASP A 305 4.79 16.48 15.05
CA ASP A 305 5.83 17.52 14.98
C ASP A 305 5.21 18.93 15.00
N LEU A 306 4.14 19.14 14.24
CA LEU A 306 3.42 20.41 14.22
C LEU A 306 2.75 20.73 15.57
N LEU A 307 2.21 19.73 16.27
CA LEU A 307 1.64 19.90 17.61
C LEU A 307 2.71 20.29 18.64
N LYS A 308 3.91 19.70 18.55
CA LYS A 308 5.05 20.03 19.41
C LYS A 308 5.46 21.49 19.27
N VAL A 309 5.66 21.96 18.04
CA VAL A 309 5.99 23.37 17.77
C VAL A 309 4.88 24.31 18.26
N LYS A 310 3.61 23.91 18.13
CA LYS A 310 2.48 24.68 18.68
C LYS A 310 2.52 24.73 20.21
N ALA A 311 2.80 23.61 20.88
CA ALA A 311 2.89 23.54 22.33
C ALA A 311 4.04 24.44 22.86
N GLU A 312 5.22 24.38 22.25
CA GLU A 312 6.35 25.26 22.59
C GLU A 312 6.00 26.74 22.42
N ARG A 313 5.29 27.09 21.33
CA ARG A 313 4.82 28.46 21.11
C ARG A 313 3.81 28.91 22.15
N VAL A 314 2.84 28.06 22.52
CA VAL A 314 1.85 28.35 23.57
C VAL A 314 2.56 28.54 24.91
N PHE A 315 3.50 27.66 25.25
CA PHE A 315 4.32 27.76 26.45
C PHE A 315 5.08 29.08 26.52
N ALA A 316 5.88 29.40 25.48
CA ALA A 316 6.65 30.65 25.41
C ALA A 316 5.76 31.91 25.45
N THR A 317 4.61 31.87 24.77
CA THR A 317 3.64 32.97 24.78
C THR A 317 3.02 33.16 26.16
N THR A 318 2.73 32.07 26.86
CA THR A 318 2.17 32.10 28.22
C THR A 318 3.18 32.70 29.19
N LEU A 319 4.44 32.25 29.16
CA LEU A 319 5.51 32.85 29.98
C LEU A 319 5.69 34.35 29.70
N THR A 320 5.70 34.74 28.43
CA THR A 320 5.83 36.16 28.04
C THR A 320 4.65 37.00 28.57
N LYS A 321 3.42 36.47 28.49
CA LYS A 321 2.22 37.14 28.99
C LYS A 321 2.17 37.21 30.51
N MET A 322 2.62 36.17 31.21
CA MET A 322 2.72 36.15 32.68
C MET A 322 3.73 37.18 33.19
N GLY A 323 4.83 37.40 32.46
CA GLY A 323 5.84 38.41 32.78
C GLY A 323 5.49 39.84 32.34
N ALA A 324 4.36 40.05 31.66
CA ALA A 324 4.02 41.37 31.14
C ALA A 324 3.66 42.34 32.29
N PRO A 325 4.25 43.56 32.32
CA PRO A 325 3.95 44.52 33.37
C PRO A 325 2.49 44.96 33.27
N ILE A 326 1.79 45.02 34.41
CA ILE A 326 0.44 45.59 34.46
C ILE A 326 0.55 47.08 34.14
N LYS A 327 -0.08 47.51 33.04
CA LYS A 327 -0.10 48.92 32.64
C LYS A 327 -0.58 49.81 33.81
N GLY A 328 0.25 50.78 34.19
CA GLY A 328 -0.05 51.71 35.28
C GLY A 328 0.20 51.18 36.69
N ALA A 329 0.52 49.90 36.89
CA ALA A 329 0.86 49.36 38.21
C ALA A 329 2.16 49.93 38.75
N ASP A 330 3.20 50.04 37.92
CA ASP A 330 4.46 50.67 38.32
C ASP A 330 4.27 52.17 38.60
N GLN A 331 3.43 52.86 37.83
CA GLN A 331 3.07 54.25 38.10
C GLN A 331 2.31 54.40 39.42
N LEU A 332 1.37 53.49 39.71
CA LEU A 332 0.64 53.44 40.99
C LEU A 332 1.55 53.07 42.17
N ARG A 333 2.53 52.19 41.95
CA ARG A 333 3.50 51.76 42.96
C ARG A 333 4.50 52.87 43.27
N LEU A 334 4.98 53.56 42.23
CA LEU A 334 5.80 54.77 42.33
C LEU A 334 5.04 55.90 43.02
N LEU A 335 3.80 56.18 42.62
CA LEU A 335 2.93 57.15 43.29
C LEU A 335 2.69 56.76 44.75
N ALA A 336 2.35 55.50 45.03
CA ALA A 336 2.15 55.04 46.40
C ALA A 336 3.41 55.23 47.24
N ARG A 337 4.61 54.89 46.73
CA ARG A 337 5.88 55.11 47.44
C ARG A 337 6.25 56.58 47.59
N SER A 338 6.10 57.40 46.56
CA SER A 338 6.38 58.84 46.63
C SER A 338 5.50 59.52 47.68
N TYR A 339 4.23 59.10 47.76
CA TYR A 339 3.28 59.61 48.74
C TYR A 339 3.38 58.98 50.13
N HIS A 340 3.93 57.75 50.30
CA HIS A 340 4.04 57.06 51.60
C HIS A 340 5.42 57.11 52.28
N GLN A 341 6.49 57.38 51.54
CA GLN A 341 7.85 57.42 52.08
C GLN A 341 8.40 58.85 52.17
N GLY A 342 7.66 59.84 51.66
CA GLY A 342 8.09 61.24 51.66
C GLY A 342 9.33 61.51 50.79
N CYS A 343 9.65 60.60 49.86
CA CYS A 343 10.86 60.68 49.02
C CYS A 343 10.73 61.63 47.81
N GLY A 344 9.59 62.31 47.64
CA GLY A 344 9.34 63.12 46.44
C GLY A 344 9.33 62.27 45.16
N ALA A 345 9.32 62.92 43.99
CA ALA A 345 9.37 62.25 42.69
C ALA A 345 10.73 61.56 42.42
N GLU A 346 11.71 61.71 43.31
CA GLU A 346 13.10 61.26 43.18
C GLU A 346 13.41 59.96 43.94
N ALA A 347 12.38 59.18 44.29
CA ALA A 347 12.58 57.90 44.97
C ALA A 347 13.37 56.91 44.09
N GLU A 348 14.64 56.68 44.44
CA GLU A 348 15.51 55.75 43.73
C GLU A 348 15.04 54.29 43.95
N LEU A 349 14.63 53.64 42.87
CA LEU A 349 14.16 52.26 42.91
C LEU A 349 15.37 51.31 42.88
N VAL A 350 15.85 50.91 44.05
CA VAL A 350 16.88 49.87 44.16
C VAL A 350 16.25 48.51 43.84
N ALA A 351 16.69 47.89 42.75
CA ALA A 351 16.36 46.50 42.45
C ALA A 351 16.97 45.59 43.54
N PRO A 352 16.23 44.60 44.07
CA PRO A 352 16.71 43.75 45.16
C PRO A 352 17.96 42.91 44.82
N TYR A 353 18.44 42.93 43.57
CA TYR A 353 19.63 42.20 43.10
C TYR A 353 20.69 43.06 42.39
N GLY A 354 20.67 44.39 42.54
CA GLY A 354 21.79 45.25 42.12
C GLY A 354 22.05 45.37 40.61
N THR A 355 21.21 44.81 39.74
CA THR A 355 21.35 44.97 38.29
C THR A 355 20.66 46.24 37.81
N SER A 356 21.45 47.26 37.51
CA SER A 356 21.05 48.59 37.01
C SER A 356 20.80 48.61 35.50
N GLN A 357 19.89 47.77 35.00
CA GLN A 357 19.41 47.90 33.62
C GLN A 357 17.97 48.41 33.61
N HIS A 358 17.88 49.73 33.41
CA HIS A 358 16.82 50.46 32.70
C HIS A 358 15.38 49.98 32.87
N GLY A 359 14.67 50.62 33.81
CA GLY A 359 13.25 50.95 33.69
C GLY A 359 12.25 49.79 33.74
N LEU A 360 11.34 49.86 34.70
CA LEU A 360 10.28 48.89 35.05
C LEU A 360 10.78 47.85 36.06
N LEU A 361 10.30 47.97 37.29
CA LEU A 361 10.46 46.93 38.30
C LEU A 361 9.77 45.70 37.75
N LEU A 362 10.53 44.68 37.37
CA LEU A 362 9.96 43.36 37.12
C LEU A 362 9.06 43.04 38.32
N PRO A 363 7.75 42.83 38.12
CA PRO A 363 6.91 42.35 39.19
C PRO A 363 7.56 41.03 39.63
N LEU A 364 8.16 41.02 40.83
CA LEU A 364 8.66 39.81 41.48
C LEU A 364 7.46 38.99 41.95
N VAL A 365 6.62 38.61 40.99
CA VAL A 365 5.48 37.74 41.15
C VAL A 365 6.00 36.41 40.65
N THR A 366 6.62 35.66 41.54
CA THR A 366 7.02 34.28 41.28
C THR A 366 5.74 33.45 41.24
N VAL A 367 5.11 33.37 40.07
CA VAL A 367 4.03 32.40 39.82
C VAL A 367 4.68 31.04 39.60
N ASP A 368 4.16 30.02 40.26
CA ASP A 368 4.59 28.65 40.03
C ASP A 368 4.28 28.21 38.59
N THR A 369 5.35 27.87 37.84
CA THR A 369 5.30 27.41 36.45
C THR A 369 5.42 25.88 36.34
N SER A 370 5.57 25.16 37.46
CA SER A 370 5.83 23.72 37.47
C SER A 370 4.80 22.90 36.69
N GLY A 371 3.53 23.32 36.69
CA GLY A 371 2.47 22.68 35.90
C GLY A 371 2.60 22.88 34.39
N LEU A 372 3.16 24.00 33.92
CA LEU A 372 3.45 24.22 32.50
C LEU A 372 4.68 23.39 32.08
N ASP A 373 5.69 23.35 32.95
CA ASP A 373 6.91 22.58 32.72
C ASP A 373 6.65 21.07 32.70
N SER A 374 5.77 20.56 33.57
CA SER A 374 5.39 19.14 33.58
C SER A 374 4.65 18.73 32.30
N LEU A 375 3.72 19.56 31.82
CA LEU A 375 3.00 19.31 30.56
C LEU A 375 3.91 19.33 29.34
N LEU A 376 4.84 20.30 29.28
CA LEU A 376 5.82 20.36 28.19
C LEU A 376 6.78 19.18 28.23
N ARG A 377 7.25 18.78 29.43
CA ARG A 377 8.07 17.59 29.59
C ARG A 377 7.33 16.32 29.22
N GLN A 378 6.04 16.20 29.56
CA GLN A 378 5.24 15.03 29.20
C GLN A 378 5.11 14.86 27.69
N LEU A 379 5.00 15.98 26.94
CA LEU A 379 5.05 16.01 25.48
C LEU A 379 6.43 15.64 24.90
N GLN A 380 7.52 15.93 25.62
CA GLN A 380 8.89 15.62 25.19
C GLN A 380 9.33 14.20 25.58
N SER A 381 8.96 13.71 26.77
CA SER A 381 9.38 12.39 27.28
C SER A 381 8.71 11.22 26.57
N THR A 382 7.57 11.44 25.90
CA THR A 382 6.94 10.41 25.06
C THR A 382 7.78 10.08 23.82
N GLU A 383 8.73 10.93 23.45
CA GLU A 383 9.63 10.74 22.31
C GLU A 383 10.76 9.74 22.63
N GLU A 384 11.37 9.87 23.82
CA GLU A 384 12.46 8.98 24.25
C GLU A 384 11.95 7.54 24.37
N SER A 385 10.76 7.35 24.94
CA SER A 385 10.14 6.03 25.04
C SER A 385 9.72 5.45 23.68
N GLY A 386 9.47 6.28 22.67
CA GLY A 386 9.15 5.81 21.31
C GLY A 386 10.39 5.41 20.51
N ASN A 387 11.48 6.14 20.68
CA ASN A 387 12.74 5.91 19.97
C ASN A 387 13.50 4.70 20.54
N ASP A 388 13.44 4.47 21.85
CA ASP A 388 14.05 3.29 22.49
C ASP A 388 13.35 1.98 22.09
N ALA A 389 12.06 2.03 21.75
CA ALA A 389 11.33 0.87 21.24
C ALA A 389 11.72 0.51 19.80
N GLU A 390 12.16 1.48 18.97
CA GLU A 390 12.62 1.21 17.60
C GLU A 390 14.07 0.71 17.52
N ILE A 391 14.90 0.97 18.54
CA ILE A 391 16.32 0.56 18.56
C ILE A 391 16.51 -0.87 19.12
N GLY A 392 15.52 -1.41 19.83
CA GLY A 392 15.59 -2.74 20.47
C GLY A 392 15.32 -3.95 19.56
N GLU A 393 14.90 -3.77 18.31
CA GLU A 393 14.50 -4.86 17.39
C GLU A 393 15.43 -5.10 16.19
N TRP A 394 16.68 -4.61 16.21
CA TRP A 394 17.68 -4.88 15.15
C TRP A 394 18.73 -5.93 15.52
#